data_AF-A0A1G3AME8-F1
#
_entry.id   AF-A0A1G3AME8-F1
#
_cell.length_a   1.000
_cell.length_b   1.000
_cell.length_c   1.000
_cell.angle_alpha   90.00
_cell.angle_beta   90.00
_cell.angle_gamma   90.00
#
_symmetry.space_group_name_H-M   'P 1'
#
loop_
_entity.id
_entity.type
_entity.pdbx_description
1 polymer ?
#
loop_
_entity_poly.entity_id
_entity_poly.type
_entity_poly.pdbx_seq_one_letter_code
_entity_poly.pdbx_strand_id
1 'polypeptide(L)'
;MKQKGTVRGLLKANKDLLKILSLNIEQHGDEREIKKFNEVVGFCEQVLQIIEENYQNKRLIFLECSCGKSYLSFALNFIISERFAIDTFFYGVDTNGELIEKCNQICECLGYGNMRFINDRIIDVIPEKDIDMVIALHACDIATDETIAKGIKLKAKYIIVVPCCENQIRGRLKVRHPLVNITNFGLLRYRFADILTEALRAQFLTGAGYHVKLGEVTSPKYTPKNLMIIARRKKGNVEYNMNKFKELDEMFNTDFILKNYFLEFEFNKTNN
;
A
#
# COMPACT_ATOMS: atom_id res chain seq x y z
N MET A 1 -3.10 -32.65 9.36
CA MET A 1 -3.02 -31.21 9.06
C MET A 1 -1.57 -30.91 8.67
N LYS A 2 -1.28 -30.55 7.40
CA LYS A 2 0.07 -30.11 7.02
C LYS A 2 0.41 -28.86 7.85
N GLN A 3 1.56 -28.83 8.54
CA GLN A 3 2.08 -27.59 9.10
C GLN A 3 2.14 -26.56 7.96
N LYS A 4 1.33 -25.49 8.03
CA LYS A 4 1.41 -24.40 7.07
C LYS A 4 2.79 -23.74 7.26
N GLY A 5 3.76 -24.07 6.41
CA GLY A 5 5.11 -23.51 6.46
C GLY A 5 5.05 -21.98 6.38
N THR A 6 5.99 -21.26 7.01
CA THR A 6 6.01 -19.78 7.07
C THR A 6 5.97 -19.14 5.68
N VAL A 7 5.55 -17.87 5.58
CA VAL A 7 5.49 -17.15 4.28
C VAL A 7 6.87 -17.18 3.61
N ARG A 8 7.90 -16.84 4.40
CA ARG A 8 9.30 -16.96 4.00
C ARG A 8 9.65 -18.36 3.50
N GLY A 9 9.24 -19.40 4.21
CA GLY A 9 9.52 -20.79 3.86
C GLY A 9 8.89 -21.20 2.53
N LEU A 10 7.62 -20.84 2.30
CA LEU A 10 6.91 -21.12 1.05
C LEU A 10 7.55 -20.43 -0.15
N LEU A 11 7.84 -19.13 -0.03
CA LEU A 11 8.49 -18.39 -1.12
C LEU A 11 9.90 -18.93 -1.41
N LYS A 12 10.68 -19.27 -0.38
CA LYS A 12 12.02 -19.87 -0.56
C LYS A 12 11.97 -21.25 -1.23
N ALA A 13 10.90 -22.01 -1.00
CA ALA A 13 10.74 -23.33 -1.60
C ALA A 13 10.42 -23.24 -3.11
N ASN A 14 9.76 -22.15 -3.55
CA ASN A 14 9.44 -21.93 -4.95
C ASN A 14 10.55 -21.15 -5.69
N LYS A 15 11.65 -21.85 -5.99
CA LYS A 15 12.82 -21.28 -6.68
C LYS A 15 12.48 -20.74 -8.08
N ASP A 16 11.56 -21.39 -8.78
CA ASP A 16 11.16 -20.99 -10.13
C ASP A 16 10.45 -19.63 -10.12
N LEU A 17 9.52 -19.42 -9.17
CA LEU A 17 8.87 -18.13 -8.98
C LEU A 17 9.89 -17.04 -8.65
N LEU A 18 10.82 -17.29 -7.72
CA LEU A 18 11.86 -16.32 -7.36
C LEU A 18 12.77 -15.98 -8.55
N LYS A 19 13.13 -16.98 -9.37
CA LYS A 19 13.93 -16.79 -10.57
C LYS A 19 13.18 -15.96 -11.62
N ILE A 20 11.91 -16.26 -11.87
CA ILE A 20 11.05 -15.51 -12.81
C ILE A 20 10.90 -14.06 -12.37
N LEU A 21 10.74 -13.82 -11.07
CA LEU A 21 10.68 -12.47 -10.51
C LEU A 21 12.06 -11.77 -10.49
N SER A 22 13.15 -12.46 -10.78
CA SER A 22 14.52 -11.94 -10.63
C SER A 22 14.80 -11.48 -9.18
N LEU A 23 14.51 -12.35 -8.21
CA LEU A 23 14.89 -12.18 -6.80
C LEU A 23 15.95 -13.22 -6.42
N ASN A 24 17.22 -12.84 -6.37
CA ASN A 24 18.29 -13.70 -5.87
C ASN A 24 18.50 -13.46 -4.37
N ILE A 25 18.16 -14.48 -3.57
CA ILE A 25 18.17 -14.43 -2.10
C ILE A 25 19.18 -15.39 -1.46
N GLU A 26 20.12 -15.91 -2.25
CA GLU A 26 21.19 -16.79 -1.78
C GLU A 26 22.30 -15.99 -1.06
N GLN A 27 23.25 -16.67 -0.38
CA GLN A 27 24.24 -16.06 0.53
C GLN A 27 25.20 -15.03 -0.11
N HIS A 28 25.12 -14.81 -1.42
CA HIS A 28 25.84 -13.77 -2.17
C HIS A 28 24.92 -12.90 -3.05
N GLY A 29 23.61 -12.86 -2.77
CA GLY A 29 22.64 -12.06 -3.52
C GLY A 29 22.79 -10.54 -3.29
N ASP A 30 22.23 -9.73 -4.20
CA ASP A 30 22.22 -8.26 -4.08
C ASP A 30 21.45 -7.86 -2.80
N GLU A 31 22.04 -7.01 -1.96
CA GLU A 31 21.42 -6.50 -0.73
C GLU A 31 20.04 -5.88 -1.01
N ARG A 32 19.86 -5.26 -2.18
CA ARG A 32 18.57 -4.68 -2.61
C ARG A 32 17.51 -5.74 -2.83
N GLU A 33 17.88 -6.89 -3.39
CA GLU A 33 16.96 -8.01 -3.63
C GLU A 33 16.59 -8.71 -2.31
N ILE A 34 17.56 -8.87 -1.41
CA ILE A 34 17.32 -9.37 -0.05
C ILE A 34 16.37 -8.42 0.69
N LYS A 35 16.61 -7.11 0.65
CA LYS A 35 15.71 -6.10 1.20
C LYS A 35 14.30 -6.24 0.63
N LYS A 36 14.17 -6.27 -0.70
CA LYS A 36 12.89 -6.39 -1.40
C LYS A 36 12.13 -7.66 -0.99
N PHE A 37 12.83 -8.79 -0.90
CA PHE A 37 12.25 -10.06 -0.47
C PHE A 37 11.69 -9.97 0.95
N ASN A 38 12.42 -9.37 1.89
CA ASN A 38 11.94 -9.22 3.28
C ASN A 38 10.72 -8.30 3.39
N GLU A 39 10.66 -7.25 2.57
CA GLU A 39 9.50 -6.35 2.48
C GLU A 39 8.27 -7.09 1.92
N VAL A 40 8.43 -7.88 0.86
CA VAL A 40 7.35 -8.69 0.27
C VAL A 40 6.85 -9.74 1.27
N VAL A 41 7.75 -10.44 1.94
CA VAL A 41 7.40 -11.43 2.98
C VAL A 41 6.58 -10.77 4.08
N GLY A 42 7.08 -9.67 4.64
CA GLY A 42 6.41 -8.99 5.75
C GLY A 42 5.05 -8.41 5.37
N PHE A 43 4.93 -7.85 4.16
CA PHE A 43 3.62 -7.40 3.65
C PHE A 43 2.66 -8.58 3.49
N CYS A 44 3.11 -9.68 2.90
CA CYS A 44 2.31 -10.89 2.75
C CYS A 44 1.83 -11.43 4.10
N GLU A 45 2.68 -11.45 5.12
CA GLU A 45 2.31 -11.89 6.48
C GLU A 45 1.16 -11.04 7.06
N GLN A 46 1.19 -9.72 6.88
CA GLN A 46 0.09 -8.83 7.32
C GLN A 46 -1.22 -9.10 6.55
N VAL A 47 -1.15 -9.30 5.23
CA VAL A 47 -2.33 -9.63 4.41
C VAL A 47 -2.92 -10.97 4.83
N LEU A 48 -2.09 -11.98 5.06
CA LEU A 48 -2.56 -13.30 5.47
C LEU A 48 -3.21 -13.28 6.85
N GLN A 49 -2.67 -12.52 7.80
CA GLN A 49 -3.31 -12.34 9.10
C GLN A 49 -4.73 -11.74 8.94
N ILE A 50 -4.88 -10.73 8.08
CA ILE A 50 -6.19 -10.13 7.78
C ILE A 50 -7.14 -11.17 7.18
N ILE A 51 -6.66 -12.00 6.23
CA ILE A 51 -7.44 -13.06 5.59
C ILE A 51 -7.92 -14.08 6.62
N GLU A 52 -7.00 -14.58 7.47
CA GLU A 52 -7.29 -15.61 8.49
C GLU A 52 -8.30 -15.13 9.53
N GLU A 53 -8.23 -13.87 9.95
CA GLU A 53 -9.10 -13.32 10.98
C GLU A 53 -10.48 -12.91 10.46
N ASN A 54 -10.57 -12.43 9.22
CA ASN A 54 -11.74 -11.65 8.78
C ASN A 54 -12.41 -12.18 7.51
N TYR A 55 -11.77 -13.10 6.78
CA TYR A 55 -12.21 -13.42 5.43
C TYR A 55 -12.86 -14.81 5.36
N GLN A 56 -14.19 -14.80 5.35
CA GLN A 56 -15.03 -16.01 5.22
C GLN A 56 -15.50 -16.24 3.78
N ASN A 57 -15.23 -15.30 2.87
CA ASN A 57 -15.71 -15.34 1.50
C ASN A 57 -14.78 -16.17 0.60
N LYS A 58 -15.36 -16.77 -0.44
CA LYS A 58 -14.63 -17.56 -1.43
C LYS A 58 -13.88 -16.74 -2.46
N ARG A 59 -14.07 -15.40 -2.52
CA ARG A 59 -13.38 -14.53 -3.48
C ARG A 59 -12.69 -13.34 -2.83
N LEU A 60 -11.49 -12.99 -3.29
CA LEU A 60 -10.74 -11.82 -2.83
C LEU A 60 -10.09 -11.09 -4.02
N ILE A 61 -10.47 -9.84 -4.24
CA ILE A 61 -10.00 -9.06 -5.38
C ILE A 61 -9.08 -7.93 -4.92
N PHE A 62 -7.88 -7.88 -5.52
CA PHE A 62 -6.82 -6.94 -5.19
C PHE A 62 -6.64 -5.90 -6.29
N LEU A 63 -6.23 -4.71 -5.89
CA LEU A 63 -5.65 -3.68 -6.74
C LEU A 63 -4.29 -3.29 -6.16
N GLU A 64 -3.21 -3.67 -6.82
CA GLU A 64 -1.85 -3.21 -6.52
C GLU A 64 -1.54 -1.93 -7.31
N CYS A 65 -1.39 -0.83 -6.57
CA CYS A 65 -1.05 0.48 -7.13
C CYS A 65 0.47 0.69 -7.15
N SER A 66 0.99 1.31 -8.22
CA SER A 66 2.44 1.43 -8.47
C SER A 66 3.15 0.08 -8.38
N CYS A 67 2.62 -0.92 -9.08
CA CYS A 67 3.04 -2.31 -8.90
C CYS A 67 4.48 -2.58 -9.36
N GLY A 68 5.06 -1.75 -10.24
CA GLY A 68 6.38 -1.98 -10.80
C GLY A 68 6.50 -3.38 -11.40
N LYS A 69 7.41 -4.21 -10.86
CA LYS A 69 7.58 -5.63 -11.26
C LYS A 69 6.58 -6.60 -10.60
N SER A 70 5.63 -6.08 -9.82
CA SER A 70 4.53 -6.84 -9.18
C SER A 70 4.97 -8.00 -8.28
N TYR A 71 6.14 -7.84 -7.63
CA TYR A 71 6.65 -8.84 -6.68
C TYR A 71 5.61 -9.23 -5.63
N LEU A 72 4.81 -8.27 -5.19
CA LEU A 72 3.82 -8.45 -4.14
C LEU A 72 2.61 -9.25 -4.64
N SER A 73 1.96 -8.86 -5.74
CA SER A 73 0.80 -9.62 -6.24
C SER A 73 1.19 -11.03 -6.67
N PHE A 74 2.35 -11.24 -7.30
CA PHE A 74 2.79 -12.60 -7.65
C PHE A 74 3.03 -13.47 -6.40
N ALA A 75 3.68 -12.92 -5.37
CA ALA A 75 3.89 -13.63 -4.11
C ALA A 75 2.55 -13.92 -3.40
N LEU A 76 1.65 -12.94 -3.31
CA LEU A 76 0.33 -13.10 -2.71
C LEU A 76 -0.50 -14.14 -3.46
N ASN A 77 -0.53 -14.11 -4.79
CA ASN A 77 -1.27 -15.08 -5.59
C ASN A 77 -0.82 -16.50 -5.27
N PHE A 78 0.49 -16.76 -5.32
CA PHE A 78 1.07 -18.05 -4.99
C PHE A 78 0.79 -18.49 -3.54
N ILE A 79 1.01 -17.61 -2.56
CA ILE A 79 0.85 -18.00 -1.15
C ILE A 79 -0.63 -18.24 -0.82
N ILE A 80 -1.53 -17.42 -1.36
CA ILE A 80 -2.96 -17.57 -1.10
C ILE A 80 -3.45 -18.88 -1.73
N SER A 81 -3.07 -19.19 -2.98
CA SER A 81 -3.46 -20.44 -3.65
C SER A 81 -2.96 -21.69 -2.90
N GLU A 82 -1.76 -21.62 -2.31
CA GLU A 82 -1.20 -22.74 -1.55
C GLU A 82 -1.87 -22.95 -0.18
N ARG A 83 -2.38 -21.88 0.44
CA ARG A 83 -2.83 -21.92 1.84
C ARG A 83 -4.33 -21.84 2.04
N PHE A 84 -5.06 -21.32 1.07
CA PHE A 84 -6.48 -21.01 1.17
C PHE A 84 -7.21 -21.44 -0.10
N ALA A 85 -8.40 -22.01 0.08
CA ALA A 85 -9.32 -22.26 -1.01
C ALA A 85 -10.14 -20.98 -1.30
N ILE A 86 -9.44 -19.91 -1.69
CA ILE A 86 -10.02 -18.59 -2.00
C ILE A 86 -9.65 -18.25 -3.45
N ASP A 87 -10.67 -17.97 -4.26
CA ASP A 87 -10.51 -17.44 -5.61
C ASP A 87 -9.97 -16.01 -5.50
N THR A 88 -8.81 -15.75 -6.09
CA THR A 88 -8.22 -14.41 -6.08
C THR A 88 -8.22 -13.82 -7.47
N PHE A 89 -8.30 -12.49 -7.56
CA PHE A 89 -8.02 -11.76 -8.79
C PHE A 89 -7.18 -10.53 -8.48
N PHE A 90 -6.15 -10.27 -9.27
CA PHE A 90 -5.24 -9.15 -9.05
C PHE A 90 -5.29 -8.19 -10.23
N TYR A 91 -5.53 -6.92 -9.95
CA TYR A 91 -5.19 -5.83 -10.86
C TYR A 91 -3.85 -5.24 -10.43
N GLY A 92 -2.91 -5.08 -11.35
CA GLY A 92 -1.68 -4.32 -11.12
C GLY A 92 -1.65 -3.07 -12.00
N VAL A 93 -1.37 -1.91 -11.43
CA VAL A 93 -1.37 -0.62 -12.15
C VAL A 93 -0.03 0.07 -12.01
N ASP A 94 0.53 0.48 -13.15
CA ASP A 94 1.77 1.26 -13.21
C ASP A 94 1.82 2.11 -14.48
N THR A 95 2.38 3.31 -14.39
CA THR A 95 2.58 4.19 -15.54
C THR A 95 3.71 3.74 -16.46
N ASN A 96 4.59 2.85 -16.00
CA ASN A 96 5.69 2.31 -16.80
C ASN A 96 5.24 1.12 -17.66
N GLY A 97 5.01 1.37 -18.95
CA GLY A 97 4.55 0.35 -19.91
C GLY A 97 5.49 -0.84 -20.07
N GLU A 98 6.82 -0.65 -19.95
CA GLU A 98 7.78 -1.75 -20.03
C GLU A 98 7.66 -2.71 -18.85
N LEU A 99 7.35 -2.19 -17.65
CA LEU A 99 7.15 -3.03 -16.47
C LEU A 99 5.82 -3.78 -16.56
N ILE A 100 4.77 -3.15 -17.07
CA ILE A 100 3.48 -3.78 -17.32
C ILE A 100 3.62 -4.93 -18.33
N GLU A 101 4.33 -4.71 -19.43
CA GLU A 101 4.60 -5.75 -20.43
C GLU A 101 5.36 -6.94 -19.83
N LYS A 102 6.40 -6.68 -19.02
CA LYS A 102 7.11 -7.74 -18.29
C LYS A 102 6.19 -8.51 -17.34
N CYS A 103 5.28 -7.83 -16.65
CA CYS A 103 4.32 -8.50 -15.77
C CYS A 103 3.35 -9.40 -16.55
N ASN A 104 2.88 -8.96 -17.72
CA ASN A 104 2.05 -9.79 -18.60
C ASN A 104 2.81 -11.04 -19.09
N GLN A 105 4.07 -10.90 -19.50
CA GLN A 105 4.92 -12.04 -19.89
C GLN A 105 5.14 -13.02 -18.75
N ILE A 106 5.32 -12.53 -17.52
CA ILE A 106 5.42 -13.38 -16.32
C ILE A 106 4.11 -14.13 -16.07
N CYS A 107 2.95 -13.47 -16.22
CA CYS A 107 1.64 -14.11 -16.13
C CYS A 107 1.47 -15.24 -17.15
N GLU A 108 1.86 -15.03 -18.40
CA GLU A 108 1.83 -16.06 -19.44
C GLU A 108 2.75 -17.23 -19.09
N CYS A 109 4.00 -16.95 -18.67
CA CYS A 109 4.96 -17.97 -18.25
C CYS A 109 4.44 -18.84 -17.08
N LEU A 110 3.72 -18.23 -16.15
CA LEU A 110 3.17 -18.90 -14.96
C LEU A 110 1.77 -19.51 -15.18
N GLY A 111 1.13 -19.23 -16.33
CA GLY A 111 -0.25 -19.63 -16.59
C GLY A 111 -1.29 -18.94 -15.69
N TYR A 112 -0.98 -17.75 -15.17
CA TYR A 112 -1.85 -17.02 -14.23
C TYR A 112 -2.90 -16.20 -14.98
N GLY A 113 -4.08 -16.81 -15.20
CA GLY A 113 -5.24 -16.16 -15.83
C GLY A 113 -6.06 -15.25 -14.89
N ASN A 114 -5.69 -15.17 -13.61
CA ASN A 114 -6.40 -14.40 -12.59
C ASN A 114 -5.71 -13.07 -12.25
N MET A 115 -4.87 -12.56 -13.15
CA MET A 115 -4.14 -11.31 -12.96
C MET A 115 -4.26 -10.45 -14.22
N ARG A 116 -4.38 -9.13 -14.06
CA ARG A 116 -4.45 -8.17 -15.16
C ARG A 116 -3.61 -6.94 -14.84
N PHE A 117 -2.66 -6.63 -15.70
CA PHE A 117 -1.82 -5.45 -15.58
C PHE A 117 -2.28 -4.33 -16.50
N ILE A 118 -2.33 -3.11 -15.98
CA ILE A 118 -2.90 -1.94 -16.67
C ILE A 118 -1.84 -0.84 -16.67
N ASN A 119 -1.49 -0.38 -17.88
CA ASN A 119 -0.60 0.76 -18.03
C ASN A 119 -1.40 2.07 -18.00
N ASP A 120 -1.53 2.64 -16.80
CA ASP A 120 -2.30 3.87 -16.58
C ASP A 120 -1.92 4.49 -15.22
N ARG A 121 -2.44 5.68 -14.93
CA ARG A 121 -2.37 6.30 -13.61
C ARG A 121 -3.37 5.65 -12.65
N ILE A 122 -2.97 5.54 -11.38
CA ILE A 122 -3.76 4.90 -10.33
C ILE A 122 -5.18 5.48 -10.23
N ILE A 123 -5.28 6.81 -10.26
CA ILE A 123 -6.55 7.50 -10.06
C ILE A 123 -7.53 7.27 -11.22
N ASP A 124 -7.01 7.05 -12.43
CA ASP A 124 -7.77 6.98 -13.68
C ASP A 124 -8.29 5.56 -13.98
N VAL A 125 -7.65 4.51 -13.45
CA VAL A 125 -8.07 3.11 -13.67
C VAL A 125 -9.46 2.82 -13.13
N ILE A 126 -10.37 2.27 -13.94
CA ILE A 126 -11.68 1.81 -13.47
C ILE A 126 -11.69 0.27 -13.51
N PRO A 127 -11.52 -0.43 -12.36
CA PRO A 127 -11.57 -1.87 -12.33
C PRO A 127 -12.98 -2.39 -12.68
N GLU A 128 -13.05 -3.46 -13.45
CA GLU A 128 -14.31 -4.11 -13.84
C GLU A 128 -14.96 -4.90 -12.68
N LYS A 129 -14.19 -5.18 -11.63
CA LYS A 129 -14.64 -5.93 -10.45
C LYS A 129 -14.52 -5.07 -9.20
N ASP A 130 -15.43 -5.29 -8.25
CA ASP A 130 -15.34 -4.65 -6.93
C ASP A 130 -14.03 -5.04 -6.23
N ILE A 131 -13.26 -4.04 -5.82
CA ILE A 131 -11.97 -4.25 -5.16
C ILE A 131 -12.18 -4.46 -3.65
N ASP A 132 -11.69 -5.57 -3.12
CA ASP A 132 -11.70 -5.85 -1.68
C ASP A 132 -10.50 -5.20 -0.98
N MET A 133 -9.31 -5.30 -1.59
CA MET A 133 -8.05 -4.80 -1.03
C MET A 133 -7.31 -3.93 -2.03
N VAL A 134 -7.05 -2.67 -1.67
CA VAL A 134 -6.09 -1.81 -2.36
C VAL A 134 -4.76 -1.89 -1.63
N ILE A 135 -3.70 -2.25 -2.33
CA ILE A 135 -2.37 -2.46 -1.77
C ILE A 135 -1.32 -1.65 -2.51
N ALA A 136 -0.28 -1.18 -1.80
CA ALA A 136 0.91 -0.63 -2.43
C ALA A 136 2.15 -0.85 -1.56
N LEU A 137 3.22 -1.33 -2.17
CA LEU A 137 4.52 -1.51 -1.52
C LEU A 137 5.55 -0.60 -2.18
N HIS A 138 5.88 0.52 -1.51
CA HIS A 138 6.69 1.63 -2.02
C HIS A 138 6.02 2.48 -3.10
N ALA A 139 4.73 2.78 -2.94
CA ALA A 139 4.22 4.00 -3.53
C ALA A 139 4.93 5.18 -2.83
N CYS A 140 5.50 6.10 -3.61
CA CYS A 140 6.26 7.23 -3.09
C CYS A 140 5.48 8.54 -3.34
N ASP A 141 5.52 9.45 -2.36
CA ASP A 141 4.97 10.80 -2.42
C ASP A 141 3.50 10.75 -2.88
N ILE A 142 3.15 11.47 -3.95
CA ILE A 142 1.77 11.57 -4.48
C ILE A 142 1.18 10.20 -4.87
N ALA A 143 2.00 9.20 -5.24
CA ALA A 143 1.47 7.87 -5.59
C ALA A 143 0.79 7.18 -4.39
N THR A 144 1.27 7.42 -3.16
CA THR A 144 0.60 6.91 -1.96
C THR A 144 -0.74 7.60 -1.76
N ASP A 145 -0.80 8.91 -1.99
CA ASP A 145 -2.02 9.69 -1.87
C ASP A 145 -3.05 9.29 -2.94
N GLU A 146 -2.61 9.05 -4.19
CA GLU A 146 -3.46 8.48 -5.24
C GLU A 146 -3.98 7.10 -4.86
N THR A 147 -3.13 6.25 -4.27
CA THR A 147 -3.53 4.91 -3.80
C THR A 147 -4.60 4.99 -2.72
N ILE A 148 -4.40 5.85 -1.72
CA ILE A 148 -5.36 6.07 -0.63
C ILE A 148 -6.67 6.62 -1.21
N ALA A 149 -6.60 7.65 -2.06
CA ALA A 149 -7.76 8.25 -2.70
C ALA A 149 -8.54 7.20 -3.50
N LYS A 150 -7.83 6.38 -4.29
CA LYS A 150 -8.42 5.31 -5.08
C LYS A 150 -9.13 4.28 -4.21
N GLY A 151 -8.49 3.84 -3.12
CA GLY A 151 -9.10 2.90 -2.18
C GLY A 151 -10.37 3.42 -1.53
N ILE A 152 -10.40 4.70 -1.15
CA ILE A 152 -11.60 5.35 -0.59
C ILE A 152 -12.70 5.44 -1.65
N LYS A 153 -12.39 5.88 -2.88
CA LYS A 153 -13.35 6.01 -3.98
C LYS A 153 -13.96 4.67 -4.39
N LEU A 154 -13.15 3.61 -4.41
CA LEU A 154 -13.60 2.24 -4.65
C LEU A 154 -14.30 1.62 -3.43
N LYS A 155 -14.33 2.33 -2.29
CA LYS A 155 -14.91 1.86 -1.03
C LYS A 155 -14.33 0.50 -0.58
N ALA A 156 -13.05 0.29 -0.89
CA ALA A 156 -12.33 -0.96 -0.61
C ALA A 156 -12.41 -1.32 0.87
N LYS A 157 -12.50 -2.62 1.18
CA LYS A 157 -12.58 -3.10 2.57
C LYS A 157 -11.29 -2.83 3.31
N TYR A 158 -10.16 -2.99 2.63
CA TYR A 158 -8.84 -2.67 3.16
C TYR A 158 -8.04 -1.79 2.18
N ILE A 159 -7.32 -0.84 2.74
CA ILE A 159 -6.28 -0.06 2.06
C ILE A 159 -5.00 -0.29 2.85
N ILE A 160 -3.98 -0.84 2.20
CA ILE A 160 -2.75 -1.26 2.86
C ILE A 160 -1.56 -0.68 2.09
N VAL A 161 -0.86 0.27 2.68
CA VAL A 161 0.22 0.98 1.99
C VAL A 161 1.49 1.03 2.83
N VAL A 162 2.63 0.84 2.18
CA VAL A 162 3.97 1.09 2.74
C VAL A 162 4.55 2.30 2.02
N PRO A 163 4.43 3.51 2.59
CA PRO A 163 4.96 4.73 2.00
C PRO A 163 6.48 4.76 2.07
N CYS A 164 7.10 5.32 1.03
CA CYS A 164 8.56 5.30 0.89
C CYS A 164 9.26 6.64 0.80
N CYS A 165 8.64 7.75 0.43
CA CYS A 165 9.33 9.05 0.29
C CYS A 165 8.32 10.18 0.37
N GLU A 166 8.54 11.13 1.28
CA GLU A 166 7.64 12.27 1.44
C GLU A 166 8.38 13.58 1.16
N ASN A 167 8.08 14.20 0.02
CA ASN A 167 8.71 15.46 -0.37
C ASN A 167 7.75 16.64 -0.28
N GLN A 168 6.44 16.39 -0.41
CA GLN A 168 5.42 17.43 -0.47
C GLN A 168 5.53 18.43 0.70
N ILE A 169 5.59 17.93 1.93
CA ILE A 169 5.54 18.77 3.14
C ILE A 169 6.92 19.35 3.49
N ARG A 170 8.00 18.68 3.08
CA ARG A 170 9.38 19.07 3.45
C ARG A 170 9.72 20.51 3.05
N GLY A 171 9.18 20.97 1.92
CA GLY A 171 9.37 22.35 1.45
C GLY A 171 8.71 23.41 2.34
N ARG A 172 7.59 23.06 2.99
CA ARG A 172 6.77 23.95 3.83
C ARG A 172 7.36 24.14 5.23
N LEU A 173 8.13 23.17 5.71
CA LEU A 173 8.81 23.19 7.02
C LEU A 173 10.13 23.97 6.99
N LYS A 174 10.13 25.15 6.37
CA LYS A 174 11.30 26.02 6.21
C LYS A 174 11.10 27.35 6.93
N VAL A 175 12.03 28.28 6.73
CA VAL A 175 12.09 29.62 7.34
C VAL A 175 10.70 30.24 7.52
N ARG A 176 10.40 30.73 8.73
CA ARG A 176 9.10 31.27 9.21
C ARG A 176 8.06 30.26 9.71
N HIS A 177 8.28 28.95 9.61
CA HIS A 177 7.42 27.97 10.28
C HIS A 177 7.64 28.00 11.82
N PRO A 178 6.60 27.87 12.66
CA PRO A 178 6.75 27.88 14.13
C PRO A 178 7.75 26.84 14.66
N LEU A 179 7.86 25.69 13.98
CA LEU A 179 8.83 24.64 14.28
C LEU A 179 10.19 24.79 13.57
N VAL A 180 10.53 25.96 13.04
CA VAL A 180 11.79 26.17 12.29
C VAL A 180 13.02 25.81 13.13
N ASN A 181 13.00 26.05 14.44
CA ASN A 181 14.14 25.72 15.32
C ASN A 181 14.44 24.21 15.40
N ILE A 182 13.44 23.35 15.12
CA ILE A 182 13.62 21.90 15.00
C ILE A 182 13.91 21.50 13.55
N THR A 183 13.21 22.13 12.60
CA THR A 183 13.21 21.76 11.18
C THR A 183 14.31 22.45 10.35
N ASN A 184 15.13 23.33 10.94
CA ASN A 184 16.29 23.89 10.26
C ASN A 184 17.40 22.84 10.04
N PHE A 185 17.43 21.78 10.86
CA PHE A 185 18.33 20.65 10.68
C PHE A 185 17.77 19.70 9.62
N GLY A 186 18.48 19.52 8.50
CA GLY A 186 17.98 18.78 7.34
C GLY A 186 17.46 17.37 7.64
N LEU A 187 18.17 16.61 8.48
CA LEU A 187 17.76 15.27 8.89
C LEU A 187 16.50 15.28 9.77
N LEU A 188 16.39 16.20 10.72
CA LEU A 188 15.21 16.33 11.57
C LEU A 188 14.00 16.78 10.77
N ARG A 189 14.18 17.73 9.84
CA ARG A 189 13.14 18.16 8.90
C ARG A 189 12.60 17.01 8.08
N TYR A 190 13.49 16.18 7.57
CA TYR A 190 13.13 15.01 6.78
C TYR A 190 12.28 14.03 7.60
N ARG A 191 12.75 13.65 8.80
CA ARG A 191 12.00 12.73 9.67
C ARG A 191 10.66 13.32 10.14
N PHE A 192 10.64 14.62 10.43
CA PHE A 192 9.41 15.30 10.85
C PHE A 192 8.40 15.39 9.70
N ALA A 193 8.86 15.69 8.48
CA ALA A 193 8.02 15.68 7.28
C ALA A 193 7.41 14.29 7.03
N ASP A 194 8.21 13.23 7.17
CA ASP A 194 7.73 11.86 7.04
C ASP A 194 6.63 11.59 8.10
N ILE A 195 6.88 11.85 9.38
CA ILE A 195 5.88 11.63 10.46
C ILE A 195 4.60 12.43 10.22
N LEU A 196 4.71 13.71 9.87
CA LEU A 196 3.56 14.59 9.64
C LEU A 196 2.72 14.12 8.44
N THR A 197 3.38 13.69 7.36
CA THR A 197 2.70 13.18 6.16
C THR A 197 1.89 11.92 6.50
N GLU A 198 2.49 10.99 7.25
CA GLU A 198 1.81 9.76 7.67
C GLU A 198 0.67 10.02 8.65
N ALA A 199 0.83 11.00 9.54
CA ALA A 199 -0.24 11.45 10.43
C ALA A 199 -1.41 12.04 9.64
N LEU A 200 -1.15 12.87 8.63
CA LEU A 200 -2.18 13.44 7.76
C LEU A 200 -2.93 12.35 6.99
N ARG A 201 -2.23 11.38 6.38
CA ARG A 201 -2.83 10.22 5.71
C ARG A 201 -3.70 9.41 6.66
N ALA A 202 -3.21 9.12 7.86
CA ALA A 202 -3.95 8.37 8.88
C ALA A 202 -5.20 9.11 9.37
N GLN A 203 -5.11 10.43 9.62
CA GLN A 203 -6.27 11.24 10.00
C GLN A 203 -7.28 11.33 8.86
N PHE A 204 -6.83 11.50 7.62
CA PHE A 204 -7.69 11.54 6.45
C PHE A 204 -8.46 10.23 6.27
N LEU A 205 -7.78 9.08 6.32
CA LEU A 205 -8.40 7.76 6.27
C LEU A 205 -9.41 7.56 7.42
N THR A 206 -9.05 7.99 8.63
CA THR A 206 -9.93 7.90 9.80
C THR A 206 -11.21 8.70 9.60
N GLY A 207 -11.08 9.94 9.09
CA GLY A 207 -12.19 10.81 8.75
C GLY A 207 -13.02 10.31 7.57
N ALA A 208 -12.40 9.61 6.62
CA ALA A 208 -13.05 8.92 5.50
C ALA A 208 -13.71 7.58 5.91
N GLY A 209 -13.87 7.32 7.21
CA GLY A 209 -14.62 6.16 7.70
C GLY A 209 -13.83 4.86 7.76
N TYR A 210 -12.51 4.92 7.90
CA TYR A 210 -11.67 3.75 8.14
C TYR A 210 -11.21 3.67 9.60
N HIS A 211 -11.01 2.45 10.12
CA HIS A 211 -10.14 2.21 11.26
C HIS A 211 -8.71 2.11 10.75
N VAL A 212 -7.81 2.94 11.27
CA VAL A 212 -6.41 2.97 10.83
C VAL A 212 -5.52 2.37 11.91
N LYS A 213 -4.64 1.46 11.49
CA LYS A 213 -3.54 0.91 12.28
C LYS A 213 -2.24 1.27 11.58
N LEU A 214 -1.30 1.85 12.33
CA LEU A 214 0.09 2.01 11.90
C LEU A 214 0.91 0.85 12.46
N GLY A 215 1.75 0.26 11.62
CA GLY A 215 2.64 -0.83 12.01
C GLY A 215 3.92 -0.80 11.19
N GLU A 216 4.67 -1.90 11.24
CA GLU A 216 5.91 -2.06 10.48
C GLU A 216 5.76 -3.21 9.48
N VAL A 217 6.19 -3.02 8.24
CA VAL A 217 6.18 -4.07 7.21
C VAL A 217 7.20 -5.16 7.51
N THR A 218 8.38 -4.79 8.01
CA THR A 218 9.45 -5.73 8.36
C THR A 218 10.42 -5.08 9.34
N SER A 219 11.42 -5.85 9.79
CA SER A 219 12.46 -5.36 10.70
C SER A 219 13.17 -4.13 10.12
N PRO A 220 13.41 -3.08 10.92
CA PRO A 220 14.14 -1.88 10.48
C PRO A 220 15.58 -2.19 10.03
N LYS A 221 16.13 -3.36 10.38
CA LYS A 221 17.41 -3.86 9.87
C LYS A 221 17.40 -4.01 8.34
N TYR A 222 16.27 -4.39 7.74
CA TYR A 222 16.16 -4.61 6.30
C TYR A 222 15.71 -3.35 5.57
N THR A 223 14.80 -2.57 6.15
CA THR A 223 14.33 -1.32 5.56
C THR A 223 14.14 -0.25 6.63
N PRO A 224 14.88 0.86 6.59
CA PRO A 224 14.69 1.94 7.57
C PRO A 224 13.36 2.68 7.38
N LYS A 225 12.72 2.50 6.21
CA LYS A 225 11.37 2.99 5.92
C LYS A 225 10.41 1.81 5.96
N ASN A 226 10.03 1.44 7.16
CA ASN A 226 9.23 0.26 7.42
C ASN A 226 7.79 0.58 7.83
N LEU A 227 7.38 1.84 7.95
CA LEU A 227 6.02 2.19 8.34
C LEU A 227 5.01 1.64 7.33
N MET A 228 3.93 1.09 7.86
CA MET A 228 2.83 0.51 7.10
C MET A 228 1.51 1.05 7.65
N ILE A 229 0.68 1.60 6.76
CA ILE A 229 -0.69 1.98 7.07
C ILE A 229 -1.60 0.83 6.68
N ILE A 230 -2.39 0.33 7.64
CA ILE A 230 -3.47 -0.63 7.42
C ILE A 230 -4.78 0.07 7.78
N ALA A 231 -5.61 0.36 6.78
CA ALA A 231 -6.91 0.98 6.96
C ALA A 231 -8.02 0.00 6.62
N ARG A 232 -8.87 -0.34 7.60
CA ARG A 232 -10.04 -1.20 7.44
C ARG A 232 -11.31 -0.36 7.43
N ARG A 233 -12.14 -0.51 6.41
CA ARG A 233 -13.41 0.23 6.32
C ARG A 233 -14.34 -0.13 7.48
N LYS A 234 -14.92 0.89 8.12
CA LYS A 234 -15.93 0.71 9.18
C LYS A 234 -17.21 0.12 8.59
N LYS A 235 -17.92 -0.70 9.37
CA LYS A 235 -19.23 -1.28 8.98
C LYS A 235 -20.35 -0.34 9.44
N GLY A 236 -21.48 -0.35 8.71
CA GLY A 236 -22.68 0.42 9.06
C GLY A 236 -22.69 1.85 8.52
N ASN A 237 -23.62 2.67 9.04
CA ASN A 237 -23.66 4.10 8.75
C ASN A 237 -22.50 4.79 9.47
N VAL A 238 -21.52 5.25 8.70
CA VAL A 238 -20.32 5.89 9.21
C VAL A 238 -20.38 7.35 8.80
N GLU A 239 -20.43 8.22 9.79
CA GLU A 239 -20.32 9.65 9.56
C GLU A 239 -18.87 9.98 9.18
N TYR A 240 -18.70 10.69 8.07
CA TYR A 240 -17.41 11.22 7.68
C TYR A 240 -17.09 12.44 8.53
N ASN A 241 -15.87 12.50 9.06
CA ASN A 241 -15.44 13.59 9.92
C ASN A 241 -13.98 13.95 9.67
N MET A 242 -13.77 15.04 8.92
CA MET A 242 -12.45 15.51 8.53
C MET A 242 -11.86 16.54 9.50
N ASN A 243 -12.49 16.83 10.64
CA ASN A 243 -12.04 17.92 11.53
C ASN A 243 -10.60 17.73 12.01
N LYS A 244 -10.25 16.54 12.49
CA LYS A 244 -8.88 16.25 12.95
C LYS A 244 -7.84 16.36 11.84
N PHE A 245 -8.21 15.98 10.62
CA PHE A 245 -7.34 16.16 9.45
C PHE A 245 -7.16 17.65 9.13
N LYS A 246 -8.27 18.42 9.09
CA LYS A 246 -8.26 19.86 8.80
C LYS A 246 -7.45 20.63 9.83
N GLU A 247 -7.68 20.38 11.13
CA GLU A 247 -6.92 20.98 12.23
C GLU A 247 -5.42 20.72 12.07
N LEU A 248 -5.03 19.50 11.70
CA LEU A 248 -3.62 19.15 11.50
C LEU A 248 -3.03 19.80 10.23
N ASP A 249 -3.76 19.81 9.12
CA ASP A 249 -3.34 20.45 7.86
C ASP A 249 -3.18 21.97 8.03
N GLU A 250 -4.11 22.61 8.73
CA GLU A 250 -4.09 24.06 9.03
C GLU A 250 -2.97 24.41 10.01
N MET A 251 -2.82 23.66 11.10
CA MET A 251 -1.78 23.89 12.11
C MET A 251 -0.37 23.88 11.51
N PHE A 252 -0.13 23.06 10.50
CA PHE A 252 1.16 22.93 9.82
C PHE A 252 1.20 23.59 8.43
N ASN A 253 0.11 24.20 7.99
CA ASN A 253 -0.05 24.83 6.68
C ASN A 253 0.50 23.96 5.53
N THR A 254 0.08 22.70 5.48
CA THR A 254 0.75 21.70 4.63
C THR A 254 0.28 21.70 3.18
N ASP A 255 -0.94 22.19 2.94
CA ASP A 255 -1.58 22.18 1.62
C ASP A 255 -1.60 20.76 1.03
N PHE A 256 -2.04 19.81 1.86
CA PHE A 256 -1.89 18.37 1.59
C PHE A 256 -2.67 17.92 0.35
N ILE A 257 -2.04 17.19 -0.58
CA ILE A 257 -2.61 16.95 -1.92
C ILE A 257 -3.76 15.93 -1.87
N LEU A 258 -3.74 15.00 -0.91
CA LEU A 258 -4.75 13.94 -0.81
C LEU A 258 -6.20 14.49 -0.80
N LYS A 259 -6.43 15.66 -0.18
CA LYS A 259 -7.76 16.29 -0.13
C LYS A 259 -8.27 16.73 -1.51
N ASN A 260 -7.37 17.03 -2.44
CA ASN A 260 -7.71 17.53 -3.78
C ASN A 260 -8.33 16.44 -4.67
N TYR A 261 -8.24 15.17 -4.29
CA TYR A 261 -8.91 14.09 -5.01
C TYR A 261 -10.41 13.99 -4.70
N PHE A 262 -10.92 14.78 -3.76
CA PHE A 262 -12.29 14.73 -3.29
C PHE A 262 -12.95 16.10 -3.39
N LEU A 263 -14.25 16.11 -3.65
CA LEU A 263 -15.04 17.35 -3.62
C LEU A 263 -15.41 17.67 -2.17
N GLU A 264 -15.49 18.96 -1.81
CA GLU A 264 -15.74 19.39 -0.41
C GLU A 264 -16.99 18.74 0.22
N PHE A 265 -18.01 18.42 -0.59
CA PHE A 265 -19.26 17.82 -0.12
C PHE A 265 -19.20 16.30 0.07
N GLU A 266 -18.18 15.60 -0.44
CA GLU A 266 -18.09 14.13 -0.33
C GLU A 266 -17.92 13.66 1.13
N PHE A 267 -17.43 14.53 2.01
CA PHE A 267 -17.25 14.25 3.44
C PHE A 267 -18.17 15.04 4.37
N ASN A 268 -19.04 15.91 3.84
CA ASN A 268 -20.01 16.68 4.63
C ASN A 268 -21.42 16.04 4.66
N LYS A 269 -21.62 14.87 4.02
CA LYS A 269 -22.88 14.13 4.14
C LYS A 269 -22.94 13.44 5.50
N THR A 270 -23.50 14.12 6.49
CA THR A 270 -24.36 13.46 7.47
C THR A 270 -25.50 12.83 6.69
N ASN A 271 -25.58 11.49 6.68
CA ASN A 271 -26.74 10.82 6.09
C ASN A 271 -27.95 11.17 6.96
N ASN A 272 -28.85 12.02 6.43
CA ASN A 272 -30.24 12.10 6.90
C ASN A 272 -30.92 10.74 6.73
#